data_AF-A0A7S1U5I3-F1
#
_entry.id   AF-A0A7S1U5I3-F1
#
_cell.length_a   1.000
_cell.length_b   1.000
_cell.length_c   1.000
_cell.angle_alpha   90.00
_cell.angle_beta   90.00
_cell.angle_gamma   90.00
#
_symmetry.space_group_name_H-M   'P 1'
#
loop_
_entity.id
_entity.type
_entity.pdbx_description
1 polymer ?
#
loop_
_entity_poly.entity_id
_entity_poly.type
_entity_poly.pdbx_seq_one_letter_code
_entity_poly.pdbx_strand_id
1 'polypeptide(L)'
;QVRAAGGRAAGVALEDGSGMDAGAVVNCAGPWFQRLNESAGVSTPTRMVPMRIQVAHAMIEAEEHLSLPFTADNHGASGIYFMPRRANRQLVFGSIDARFESEEVPSPDDLDTSIDAAVEAEYLGCLLHRLPTLPTRGKIIGFSSMYTVNHDDAHPVVGE
;
A
#
# COMPACT_ATOMS: atom_id res chain seq x y z
N GLN A 1 -2.40 -7.51 -21.82
CA GLN A 1 -2.49 -6.28 -22.63
C GLN A 1 -3.94 -6.03 -23.01
N VAL A 2 -4.35 -4.78 -23.18
CA VAL A 2 -5.68 -4.44 -23.71
C VAL A 2 -5.67 -4.58 -25.23
N ARG A 3 -6.68 -5.26 -25.79
CA ARG A 3 -6.89 -5.35 -27.23
C ARG A 3 -7.88 -4.28 -27.66
N ALA A 4 -7.60 -3.61 -28.77
CA ALA A 4 -8.48 -2.58 -29.34
C ALA A 4 -8.84 -2.91 -30.79
N ALA A 5 -10.09 -2.63 -31.17
CA ALA A 5 -10.59 -2.78 -32.54
C ALA A 5 -11.62 -1.68 -32.83
N GLY A 6 -11.48 -0.99 -33.97
CA GLY A 6 -12.41 0.08 -34.38
C GLY A 6 -12.46 1.26 -33.41
N GLY A 7 -11.34 1.60 -32.77
CA GLY A 7 -11.26 2.74 -31.84
C GLY A 7 -11.85 2.49 -30.45
N ARG A 8 -12.17 1.24 -30.10
CA ARG A 8 -12.66 0.85 -28.78
C ARG A 8 -11.97 -0.40 -28.26
N ALA A 9 -12.06 -0.63 -26.95
CA ALA A 9 -11.63 -1.88 -26.35
C ALA A 9 -12.42 -3.06 -26.93
N ALA A 10 -11.73 -4.17 -27.18
CA ALA A 10 -12.30 -5.43 -27.69
C ALA A 10 -12.06 -6.62 -26.75
N GLY A 11 -11.33 -6.39 -25.65
CA GLY A 11 -10.99 -7.42 -24.67
C GLY A 11 -9.55 -7.32 -24.21
N VAL A 12 -9.02 -8.42 -23.70
CA VAL A 12 -7.64 -8.53 -23.22
C VAL A 12 -6.92 -9.72 -23.84
N ALA A 13 -5.60 -9.61 -23.93
CA ALA A 13 -4.67 -10.72 -24.21
C ALA A 13 -3.90 -11.04 -22.93
N LEU A 14 -3.86 -12.33 -22.58
CA LEU A 14 -3.17 -12.86 -21.41
C LEU A 14 -1.75 -13.34 -21.78
N GLU A 15 -0.91 -13.52 -20.78
CA GLU A 15 0.50 -13.90 -20.97
C GLU A 15 0.65 -15.29 -21.59
N ASP A 16 -0.27 -16.21 -21.29
CA ASP A 16 -0.30 -17.56 -21.86
C ASP A 16 -0.74 -17.61 -23.34
N GLY A 17 -0.95 -16.45 -23.96
CA GLY A 17 -1.38 -16.29 -25.34
C GLY A 17 -2.90 -16.42 -25.54
N SER A 18 -3.66 -16.77 -24.51
CA SER A 18 -5.12 -16.78 -24.58
C SER A 18 -5.68 -15.35 -24.60
N GLY A 19 -6.92 -15.22 -25.07
CA GLY A 19 -7.63 -13.95 -25.16
C GLY A 19 -9.02 -14.06 -24.57
N MET A 20 -9.49 -12.97 -23.97
CA MET A 20 -10.87 -12.83 -23.51
C MET A 20 -11.49 -11.65 -24.23
N ASP A 21 -12.54 -11.90 -25.01
CA ASP A 21 -13.30 -10.85 -25.69
C ASP A 21 -14.23 -10.14 -24.69
N ALA A 22 -14.31 -8.81 -24.79
CA ALA A 22 -15.18 -8.02 -23.93
C ALA A 22 -15.68 -6.78 -24.68
N GLY A 23 -16.91 -6.37 -24.39
CA GLY A 23 -17.47 -5.11 -24.90
C GLY A 23 -16.91 -3.86 -24.21
N ALA A 24 -16.31 -4.03 -23.03
CA ALA A 24 -15.63 -2.99 -22.27
C ALA A 24 -14.52 -3.64 -21.41
N VAL A 25 -13.50 -2.86 -21.06
CA VAL A 25 -12.41 -3.28 -20.17
C VAL A 25 -12.23 -2.20 -19.11
N VAL A 26 -12.23 -2.59 -17.83
CA VAL A 26 -12.02 -1.67 -16.70
C VAL A 26 -10.65 -1.95 -16.10
N ASN A 27 -9.78 -0.94 -16.07
CA ASN A 27 -8.44 -1.06 -15.48
C ASN A 27 -8.52 -0.82 -13.95
N CYS A 28 -8.41 -1.91 -13.17
CA CYS A 28 -8.30 -1.88 -11.72
C CYS A 28 -6.94 -2.41 -11.24
N ALA A 29 -5.89 -2.25 -12.05
CA ALA A 29 -4.62 -2.95 -11.85
C ALA A 29 -3.67 -2.29 -10.83
N GLY A 30 -4.12 -1.30 -10.04
CA GLY A 30 -3.32 -0.68 -8.99
C GLY A 30 -1.95 -0.22 -9.49
N PRO A 31 -0.82 -0.66 -8.90
CA PRO A 31 0.53 -0.23 -9.30
C PRO A 31 0.87 -0.46 -10.78
N TRP A 32 0.18 -1.38 -11.45
CA TRP A 32 0.36 -1.66 -12.88
C TRP A 32 -0.50 -0.76 -13.79
N PHE A 33 -1.19 0.23 -13.23
CA PHE A 33 -2.14 1.11 -13.93
C PHE A 33 -1.58 1.70 -15.22
N GLN A 34 -0.41 2.35 -15.15
CA GLN A 34 0.20 3.01 -16.31
C GLN A 34 0.52 2.02 -17.43
N ARG A 35 1.18 0.91 -17.09
CA ARG A 35 1.58 -0.12 -18.05
C ARG A 35 0.38 -0.69 -18.82
N LEU A 36 -0.76 -0.88 -18.15
CA LEU A 36 -1.96 -1.42 -18.80
C LEU A 36 -2.64 -0.37 -19.70
N ASN A 37 -2.72 0.88 -19.27
CA ASN A 37 -3.28 1.98 -20.08
C ASN A 37 -2.44 2.29 -21.33
N GLU A 38 -1.11 2.30 -21.20
CA GLU A 38 -0.20 2.48 -22.33
C GLU A 38 -0.41 1.40 -23.40
N SER A 39 -0.69 0.15 -23.01
CA SER A 39 -1.01 -0.92 -23.96
C SER A 39 -2.28 -0.68 -24.78
N ALA A 40 -3.17 0.19 -24.29
CA ALA A 40 -4.40 0.61 -24.95
C ALA A 40 -4.28 1.97 -25.67
N GLY A 41 -3.12 2.65 -25.58
CA GLY A 41 -2.95 4.03 -26.04
C GLY A 41 -3.72 5.06 -25.21
N VAL A 42 -4.10 4.72 -23.98
CA VAL A 42 -4.80 5.61 -23.03
C VAL A 42 -3.77 6.38 -22.22
N SER A 43 -3.90 7.71 -22.18
CA SER A 43 -3.09 8.58 -21.33
C SER A 43 -3.98 9.28 -20.31
N THR A 44 -3.54 9.35 -19.05
CA THR A 44 -4.17 10.19 -18.03
C THR A 44 -3.40 11.50 -17.85
N PRO A 45 -4.07 12.61 -17.49
CA PRO A 45 -3.37 13.85 -17.16
C PRO A 45 -2.53 13.72 -15.88
N THR A 46 -2.88 12.75 -15.05
CA THR A 46 -2.28 12.51 -13.74
C THR A 46 -1.17 11.48 -13.79
N ARG A 47 -0.06 11.78 -13.10
CA ARG A 47 1.03 10.82 -12.87
C ARG A 47 0.68 9.88 -11.72
N MET A 48 0.25 8.66 -12.07
CA MET A 48 0.04 7.55 -11.14
C MET A 48 1.34 6.78 -10.91
N VAL A 49 1.80 6.69 -9.66
CA VAL A 49 3.11 6.14 -9.30
C VAL A 49 2.95 5.02 -8.27
N PRO A 50 3.58 3.84 -8.48
CA PRO A 50 3.75 2.84 -7.44
C PRO A 50 4.63 3.36 -6.32
N MET A 51 4.11 3.44 -5.09
CA MET A 51 4.85 3.84 -3.90
C MET A 51 4.96 2.69 -2.92
N ARG A 52 6.17 2.41 -2.42
CA ARG A 52 6.38 1.41 -1.38
C ARG A 52 5.85 1.91 -0.05
N ILE A 53 5.17 1.02 0.66
CA ILE A 53 4.73 1.18 2.04
C ILE A 53 5.29 0.07 2.89
N GLN A 54 5.52 0.38 4.16
CA GLN A 54 6.06 -0.56 5.12
C GLN A 54 5.15 -0.63 6.34
N VAL A 55 4.84 -1.85 6.76
CA VAL A 55 3.92 -2.15 7.86
C VAL A 55 4.55 -3.22 8.73
N ALA A 56 4.34 -3.13 10.02
CA ALA A 56 4.78 -4.15 10.97
C ALA A 56 3.67 -4.54 11.93
N HIS A 57 3.83 -5.69 12.56
CA HIS A 57 2.97 -6.08 13.65
C HIS A 57 3.73 -6.79 14.76
N ALA A 58 3.17 -6.71 15.96
CA ALA A 58 3.57 -7.47 17.14
C ALA A 58 2.40 -8.31 17.64
N MET A 59 2.71 -9.45 18.26
CA MET A 59 1.72 -10.22 19.01
C MET A 59 1.51 -9.59 20.38
N ILE A 60 0.25 -9.41 20.78
CA ILE A 60 -0.14 -8.73 22.02
C ILE A 60 -0.98 -9.66 22.88
N GLU A 61 -0.52 -9.87 24.11
CA GLU A 61 -1.22 -10.71 25.06
C GLU A 61 -2.22 -9.94 25.94
N ALA A 62 -1.88 -8.69 26.27
CA ALA A 62 -2.66 -7.85 27.17
C ALA A 62 -3.94 -7.34 26.50
N GLU A 63 -5.09 -7.64 27.13
CA GLU A 63 -6.41 -7.33 26.58
C GLU A 63 -6.69 -5.82 26.52
N GLU A 64 -6.04 -5.04 27.39
CA GLU A 64 -6.16 -3.57 27.38
C GLU A 64 -5.64 -2.97 26.07
N HIS A 65 -4.52 -3.48 25.54
CA HIS A 65 -3.93 -3.04 24.28
C HIS A 65 -4.75 -3.52 23.07
N LEU A 66 -5.33 -4.72 23.15
CA LEU A 66 -6.23 -5.26 22.10
C LEU A 66 -7.59 -4.56 22.03
N SER A 67 -7.96 -3.86 23.09
CA SER A 67 -9.23 -3.11 23.19
C SER A 67 -9.08 -1.63 22.81
N LEU A 68 -7.86 -1.17 22.49
CA LEU A 68 -7.62 0.18 22.01
C LEU A 68 -8.33 0.40 20.65
N PRO A 69 -8.74 1.63 20.33
CA PRO A 69 -9.24 1.94 19.00
C PRO A 69 -8.10 1.93 17.97
N PHE A 70 -8.46 1.80 16.69
CA PHE A 70 -7.58 2.27 15.63
C PHE A 70 -7.20 3.72 15.90
N THR A 71 -5.90 4.01 15.87
CA THR A 71 -5.38 5.34 16.18
C THR A 71 -4.41 5.76 15.09
N ALA A 72 -4.65 6.94 14.55
CA ALA A 72 -3.72 7.67 13.71
C ALA A 72 -3.11 8.80 14.56
N ASP A 73 -1.80 8.74 14.82
CA ASP A 73 -1.07 9.69 15.64
C ASP A 73 -0.14 10.54 14.78
N ASN A 74 -0.63 11.73 14.42
CA ASN A 74 0.15 12.74 13.72
C ASN A 74 0.64 13.86 14.65
N HIS A 75 0.73 13.60 15.97
CA HIS A 75 1.19 14.61 16.90
C HIS A 75 2.72 14.74 16.88
N GLY A 76 3.20 15.96 16.66
CA GLY A 76 4.63 16.25 16.66
C GLY A 76 5.37 15.48 15.57
N ALA A 77 6.33 14.63 15.96
CA ALA A 77 7.16 13.84 15.05
C ALA A 77 6.74 12.36 14.97
N SER A 78 5.49 12.01 15.34
CA SER A 78 5.00 10.62 15.34
C SER A 78 4.71 10.12 13.92
N GLY A 79 3.61 10.53 13.30
CA GLY A 79 3.28 10.18 11.91
C GLY A 79 2.98 8.69 11.70
N ILE A 80 2.55 7.98 12.75
CA ILE A 80 2.22 6.56 12.69
C ILE A 80 0.72 6.31 12.88
N TYR A 81 0.25 5.15 12.44
CA TYR A 81 -0.99 4.57 12.95
C TYR A 81 -0.70 3.27 13.69
N PHE A 82 -1.62 2.88 14.57
CA PHE A 82 -1.68 1.52 15.09
C PHE A 82 -3.12 1.01 15.14
N MET A 83 -3.28 -0.28 14.86
CA MET A 83 -4.53 -0.97 14.69
C MET A 83 -4.50 -2.28 15.48
N PRO A 84 -5.11 -2.33 16.67
CA PRO A 84 -5.31 -3.57 17.37
C PRO A 84 -6.25 -4.50 16.59
N ARG A 85 -5.86 -5.76 16.46
CA ARG A 85 -6.60 -6.83 15.79
C ARG A 85 -6.87 -7.92 16.82
N ARG A 86 -7.91 -7.70 17.62
CA ARG A 86 -8.30 -8.58 18.74
C ARG A 86 -8.43 -10.05 18.32
N ALA A 87 -9.02 -10.32 17.16
CA ALA A 87 -9.31 -11.67 16.69
C ALA A 87 -8.07 -12.55 16.50
N ASN A 88 -6.92 -11.97 16.16
CA ASN A 88 -5.66 -12.69 15.94
C ASN A 88 -4.54 -12.22 16.90
N ARG A 89 -4.89 -11.46 17.95
CA ARG A 89 -3.97 -10.96 18.98
C ARG A 89 -2.79 -10.17 18.41
N GLN A 90 -3.03 -9.37 17.37
CA GLN A 90 -1.99 -8.53 16.75
C GLN A 90 -2.20 -7.05 17.05
N LEU A 91 -1.11 -6.30 17.15
CA LEU A 91 -1.10 -4.86 16.99
C LEU A 91 -0.34 -4.55 15.70
N VAL A 92 -1.08 -4.15 14.67
CA VAL A 92 -0.51 -3.71 13.40
C VAL A 92 -0.18 -2.23 13.50
N PHE A 93 0.96 -1.81 12.98
CA PHE A 93 1.38 -0.42 12.96
C PHE A 93 2.14 -0.09 11.68
N GLY A 94 1.99 1.15 11.24
CA GLY A 94 2.57 1.66 10.00
C GLY A 94 2.54 3.19 10.02
N SER A 95 2.69 3.81 8.86
CA SER A 95 2.72 5.26 8.74
C SER A 95 1.46 5.87 8.13
N ILE A 96 1.25 7.15 8.43
CA ILE A 96 0.33 8.08 7.76
C ILE A 96 1.07 9.33 7.25
N ASP A 97 2.40 9.31 7.29
CA ASP A 97 3.26 10.45 7.03
C ASP A 97 4.09 10.17 5.79
N ALA A 98 4.09 11.13 4.86
CA ALA A 98 4.77 11.03 3.57
C ALA A 98 6.27 10.72 3.70
N ARG A 99 6.90 11.04 4.84
CA ARG A 99 8.32 10.71 5.09
C ARG A 99 8.62 9.20 5.09
N PHE A 100 7.62 8.35 5.32
CA PHE A 100 7.75 6.89 5.24
C PHE A 100 7.22 6.31 3.93
N GLU A 101 6.68 7.15 3.04
CA GLU A 101 5.97 6.75 1.82
C GLU A 101 6.54 7.50 0.60
N SER A 102 7.87 7.68 0.57
CA SER A 102 8.55 8.45 -0.47
C SER A 102 9.33 7.60 -1.47
N GLU A 103 9.35 6.27 -1.32
CA GLU A 103 10.05 5.36 -2.23
C GLU A 103 9.16 4.99 -3.42
N GLU A 104 9.44 5.59 -4.58
CA GLU A 104 8.85 5.15 -5.85
C GLU A 104 9.38 3.76 -6.22
N VAL A 105 8.49 2.83 -6.57
CA VAL A 105 8.85 1.48 -7.00
C VAL A 105 9.04 1.48 -8.53
N PRO A 106 10.26 1.31 -9.05
CA PRO A 106 10.51 1.42 -10.48
C PRO A 106 9.85 0.31 -11.30
N SER A 107 9.74 -0.88 -10.72
CA SER A 107 9.07 -2.03 -11.32
C SER A 107 8.16 -2.69 -10.29
N PRO A 108 6.83 -2.64 -10.47
CA PRO A 108 5.90 -3.30 -9.54
C PRO A 108 6.04 -4.83 -9.52
N ASP A 109 6.70 -5.44 -10.51
CA ASP A 109 6.96 -6.89 -10.52
C ASP A 109 8.18 -7.29 -9.68
N ASP A 110 9.01 -6.34 -9.27
CA ASP A 110 10.28 -6.57 -8.55
C ASP A 110 10.33 -5.73 -7.28
N LEU A 111 9.35 -5.97 -6.41
CA LEU A 111 9.25 -5.28 -5.12
C LEU A 111 9.98 -6.08 -4.04
N ASP A 112 10.93 -5.43 -3.36
CA ASP A 112 11.42 -5.92 -2.07
C ASP A 112 10.29 -5.83 -1.04
N THR A 113 9.94 -6.99 -0.46
CA THR A 113 8.82 -7.17 0.47
C THR A 113 9.24 -7.10 1.95
N SER A 114 10.52 -6.79 2.22
CA SER A 114 11.03 -6.63 3.58
C SER A 114 10.77 -5.24 4.16
N ILE A 115 10.77 -5.14 5.49
CA ILE A 115 10.80 -3.85 6.18
C ILE A 115 12.26 -3.41 6.36
N ASP A 116 12.51 -2.11 6.23
CA ASP A 116 13.79 -1.51 6.54
C ASP A 116 13.98 -1.43 8.06
N ALA A 117 15.17 -1.82 8.53
CA ALA A 117 15.48 -1.78 9.96
C ALA A 117 15.34 -0.37 10.58
N ALA A 118 15.64 0.68 9.81
CA ALA A 118 15.49 2.06 10.27
C ALA A 118 14.01 2.45 10.44
N VAL A 119 13.15 2.04 9.51
CA VAL A 119 11.70 2.29 9.57
C VAL A 119 11.07 1.52 10.73
N GLU A 120 11.45 0.24 10.90
CA GLU A 120 11.00 -0.55 12.06
C GLU A 120 11.39 0.13 13.39
N ALA A 121 12.64 0.56 13.52
CA ALA A 121 13.12 1.24 14.73
C ALA A 121 12.35 2.53 15.01
N GLU A 122 12.06 3.33 13.99
CA GLU A 122 11.34 4.59 14.13
C GLU A 122 9.86 4.38 14.48
N TYR A 123 9.19 3.40 13.85
CA TYR A 123 7.84 2.98 14.22
C TYR A 123 7.75 2.56 15.67
N LEU A 124 8.69 1.73 16.14
CA LEU A 124 8.73 1.29 17.54
C LEU A 124 8.98 2.46 18.50
N GLY A 125 9.86 3.40 18.13
CA GLY A 125 10.10 4.61 18.91
C GLY A 125 8.82 5.44 19.11
N CYS A 126 8.10 5.71 18.02
CA CYS A 126 6.84 6.46 18.06
C CYS A 126 5.75 5.69 18.84
N LEU A 127 5.64 4.39 18.59
CA LEU A 127 4.63 3.54 19.24
C LEU A 127 4.85 3.43 20.74
N LEU A 128 6.08 3.22 21.20
CA LEU A 128 6.42 3.13 22.63
C LEU A 128 6.33 4.48 23.33
N HIS A 129 6.60 5.59 22.63
CA HIS A 129 6.32 6.92 23.17
C HIS A 129 4.82 7.14 23.41
N ARG A 130 3.97 6.69 22.48
CA ARG A 130 2.51 6.83 22.57
C ARG A 130 1.87 5.84 23.56
N LEU A 131 2.39 4.60 23.62
CA LEU A 131 1.92 3.51 24.46
C LEU A 131 3.07 3.00 25.37
N PRO A 132 3.46 3.76 26.41
CA PRO A 132 4.62 3.43 27.25
C PRO A 132 4.46 2.14 28.06
N THR A 133 3.24 1.60 28.18
CA THR A 133 2.96 0.32 28.83
C THR A 133 3.02 -0.89 27.89
N LEU A 134 3.24 -0.67 26.59
CA LEU A 134 3.41 -1.74 25.61
C LEU A 134 4.68 -2.54 25.94
N PRO A 135 4.66 -3.89 25.82
CA PRO A 135 5.86 -4.69 26.03
C PRO A 135 7.01 -4.26 25.12
N THR A 136 8.18 -4.02 25.71
CA THR A 136 9.40 -3.63 24.99
C THR A 136 10.22 -4.81 24.47
N ARG A 137 9.73 -6.02 24.65
CA ARG A 137 10.33 -7.28 24.17
C ARG A 137 9.29 -8.06 23.40
N GLY A 138 9.73 -8.69 22.32
CA GLY A 138 8.87 -9.50 21.47
C GLY A 138 9.44 -9.58 20.06
N LYS A 139 8.86 -10.46 19.24
CA LYS A 139 9.16 -10.51 17.83
C LYS A 139 8.30 -9.50 17.09
N ILE A 140 8.94 -8.66 16.28
CA ILE A 140 8.28 -7.84 15.28
C ILE A 140 8.30 -8.59 13.94
N ILE A 141 7.18 -8.53 13.23
CA ILE A 141 7.05 -9.07 11.88
C ILE A 141 6.69 -7.90 10.98
N GLY A 142 7.68 -7.40 10.25
CA GLY A 142 7.51 -6.36 9.25
C GLY A 142 7.46 -6.91 7.84
N PHE A 143 6.78 -6.18 6.97
CA PHE A 143 6.69 -6.42 5.55
C PHE A 143 6.47 -5.09 4.83
N SER A 144 6.81 -5.06 3.55
CA SER A 144 6.44 -3.96 2.66
C SER A 144 5.48 -4.45 1.58
N SER A 145 4.76 -3.49 1.02
CA SER A 145 3.96 -3.65 -0.18
C SER A 145 4.04 -2.33 -0.94
N MET A 146 3.19 -2.15 -1.94
CA MET A 146 3.06 -0.91 -2.67
C MET A 146 1.61 -0.58 -2.97
N TYR A 147 1.35 0.70 -3.20
CA TYR A 147 0.06 1.18 -3.66
C TYR A 147 0.26 2.29 -4.69
N THR A 148 -0.78 2.61 -5.44
CA THR A 148 -0.70 3.67 -6.45
C THR A 148 -1.03 5.01 -5.83
N VAL A 149 -0.10 5.94 -5.96
CA VAL A 149 -0.26 7.34 -5.53
C VAL A 149 -0.46 8.23 -6.74
N ASN A 150 -1.46 9.08 -6.64
CA ASN A 150 -1.61 10.27 -7.46
C ASN A 150 -0.87 11.41 -6.74
N HIS A 151 0.26 11.87 -7.28
CA HIS A 151 1.04 12.95 -6.66
C HIS A 151 0.47 14.36 -6.89
N ASP A 152 -0.49 14.51 -7.79
CA ASP A 152 -1.09 15.81 -8.09
C ASP A 152 -2.06 16.22 -6.97
N ASP A 153 -2.95 15.31 -6.57
CA ASP A 153 -4.00 15.61 -5.59
C ASP A 153 -4.46 14.44 -4.71
N ALA A 154 -3.78 13.29 -4.79
CA ALA A 154 -4.12 12.05 -4.06
C ALA A 154 -5.50 11.44 -4.36
N HIS A 155 -6.27 11.97 -5.32
CA HIS A 155 -7.56 11.39 -5.69
C HIS A 155 -7.40 10.16 -6.60
N PRO A 156 -8.37 9.22 -6.55
CA PRO A 156 -8.41 8.13 -7.51
C PRO A 156 -8.73 8.64 -8.92
N VAL A 157 -8.25 7.92 -9.93
CA VAL A 157 -8.67 8.13 -11.32
C VAL A 157 -9.84 7.21 -11.62
N VAL A 158 -11.00 7.80 -11.94
CA VAL A 158 -12.23 7.07 -12.30
C VAL A 158 -12.83 7.74 -13.53
N GLY A 159 -13.06 6.96 -14.59
CA GLY A 159 -13.59 7.47 -15.86
C GLY A 159 -13.58 6.43 -16.98
N GLU A 160 -13.96 6.88 -18.17
CA GLU A 160 -13.87 6.15 -19.45
C GLU A 160 -12.75 6.74 -20.31
#